data_AF-A0A7X7TSD5-F1
#
_entry.id   AF-A0A7X7TSD5-F1
#
_cell.length_a   1.000
_cell.length_b   1.000
_cell.length_c   1.000
_cell.angle_alpha   90.00
_cell.angle_beta   90.00
_cell.angle_gamma   90.00
#
_symmetry.space_group_name_H-M   'P 1'
#
loop_
_entity.id
_entity.type
_entity.pdbx_description
1 polymer ?
#
loop_
_entity_poly.entity_id
_entity_poly.type
_entity_poly.pdbx_seq_one_letter_code
_entity_poly.pdbx_strand_id
1 'polypeptide(L)'
;MQKIEENPQTLGFIPKEVGKHWGKVPYKKGESYDIGTVTYDDQNIAFGECKWTSKKVSIGDYEKLLLRSNYTDIHGKRKMYVLFSKSGFEEDLLKMKSDTLILLTPEDMAKIMGL
;
A
#
# COMPACT_ATOMS: atom_id res chain seq x y z
N MET A 1 -16.26 -11.41 8.46
CA MET A 1 -14.94 -10.78 8.60
C MET A 1 -13.83 -11.83 8.46
N GLN A 2 -13.94 -12.73 7.48
CA GLN A 2 -13.17 -13.99 7.41
C GLN A 2 -12.75 -14.32 5.96
N LYS A 3 -12.62 -13.32 5.08
CA LYS A 3 -12.37 -13.54 3.64
C LYS A 3 -11.20 -12.75 3.05
N ILE A 4 -10.46 -11.99 3.86
CA ILE A 4 -9.26 -11.25 3.42
C ILE A 4 -7.97 -12.00 3.82
N GLU A 5 -8.03 -12.86 4.85
CA GLU A 5 -6.89 -13.66 5.34
C GLU A 5 -6.54 -14.87 4.43
N GLU A 6 -7.36 -15.20 3.43
CA GLU A 6 -7.22 -16.41 2.61
C GLU A 6 -7.05 -16.15 1.10
N ASN A 7 -6.89 -14.90 0.65
CA ASN A 7 -6.69 -14.61 -0.78
C ASN A 7 -5.25 -14.14 -1.09
N PRO A 8 -4.29 -15.08 -1.27
CA PRO A 8 -2.90 -14.74 -1.61
C PRO A 8 -2.77 -14.05 -2.97
N GLN A 9 -3.82 -14.09 -3.81
CA GLN A 9 -3.74 -13.60 -5.19
C GLN A 9 -3.61 -12.08 -5.28
N THR A 10 -4.03 -11.33 -4.24
CA THR A 10 -4.02 -9.86 -4.30
C THR A 10 -2.64 -9.30 -3.93
N LEU A 11 -2.07 -9.73 -2.80
CA LEU A 11 -0.77 -9.22 -2.32
C LEU A 11 0.43 -10.05 -2.79
N GLY A 12 0.20 -11.25 -3.33
CA GLY A 12 1.25 -12.22 -3.63
C GLY A 12 1.80 -12.95 -2.41
N PHE A 13 1.22 -12.74 -1.22
CA PHE A 13 1.52 -13.46 0.02
C PHE A 13 0.32 -13.38 0.99
N ILE A 14 0.34 -14.20 2.05
CA ILE A 14 -0.64 -14.15 3.13
C ILE A 14 0.00 -13.42 4.31
N PRO A 15 -0.49 -12.22 4.69
CA PRO A 15 0.06 -11.52 5.84
C PRO A 15 -0.15 -12.31 7.13
N LYS A 16 0.89 -12.37 7.98
CA LYS A 16 0.78 -12.83 9.36
C LYS A 16 0.33 -11.71 10.29
N GLU A 17 0.75 -10.49 9.98
CA GLU A 17 0.44 -9.29 10.75
C GLU A 17 -0.07 -8.17 9.85
N VAL A 18 -1.00 -7.39 10.38
CA VAL A 18 -1.62 -6.24 9.71
C VAL A 18 -1.67 -5.09 10.70
N GLY A 19 -1.18 -3.93 10.30
CA GLY A 19 -1.14 -2.75 11.15
C GLY A 19 -1.02 -1.46 10.36
N LYS A 20 -0.55 -0.42 11.04
CA LYS A 20 -0.23 0.90 10.48
C LYS A 20 1.14 1.32 11.00
N HIS A 21 1.78 2.28 10.36
CA HIS A 21 3.05 2.82 10.84
C HIS A 21 2.98 4.34 11.00
N TRP A 22 3.54 4.84 12.11
CA TRP A 22 3.73 6.27 12.36
C TRP A 22 5.13 6.48 12.92
N GLY A 23 5.85 7.47 12.40
CA GLY A 23 7.23 7.71 12.81
C GLY A 23 7.69 9.14 12.57
N LYS A 24 8.90 9.46 13.02
CA LYS A 24 9.57 10.73 12.73
C LYS A 24 10.41 10.58 11.47
N VAL A 25 10.45 11.62 10.64
CA VAL A 25 11.33 11.64 9.46
C VAL A 25 12.80 11.71 9.94
N PRO A 26 13.67 10.73 9.61
CA PRO A 26 15.00 10.61 10.23
C PRO A 26 15.91 11.84 10.08
N TYR A 27 15.75 12.60 9.00
CA TYR A 27 16.61 13.74 8.64
C TYR A 27 15.90 15.10 8.73
N LYS A 28 14.65 15.15 9.22
CA LYS A 28 13.88 16.40 9.30
C LYS A 28 13.25 16.58 10.67
N LYS A 29 13.86 17.44 11.49
CA LYS A 29 13.41 17.72 12.85
C LYS A 29 11.99 18.28 12.85
N GLY A 30 11.13 17.70 13.68
CA GLY A 30 9.74 18.14 13.85
C GLY A 30 8.76 17.58 12.81
N GLU A 31 9.23 16.84 11.80
CA GLU A 31 8.35 16.23 10.81
C GLU A 31 8.07 14.76 11.16
N SER A 32 6.81 14.37 11.02
CA SER A 32 6.34 12.98 11.18
C SER A 32 5.76 12.46 9.88
N TYR A 33 5.72 11.15 9.75
CA TYR A 33 5.13 10.46 8.63
C TYR A 33 4.25 9.30 9.09
N ASP A 34 3.37 8.90 8.19
CA ASP A 34 2.42 7.82 8.37
C ASP A 34 2.40 6.88 7.16
N ILE A 35 2.05 5.62 7.40
CA ILE A 35 1.70 4.65 6.37
C ILE A 35 0.36 4.04 6.77
N GLY A 36 -0.65 4.21 5.91
CA GLY A 36 -2.03 3.86 6.20
C GLY A 36 -2.27 2.38 6.48
N THR A 37 -1.46 1.49 5.90
CA THR A 37 -1.45 0.05 6.20
C THR A 37 -0.04 -0.51 6.03
N VAL A 38 0.37 -1.38 6.94
CA VAL A 38 1.58 -2.19 6.81
C VAL A 38 1.21 -3.63 7.11
N THR A 39 1.45 -4.53 6.18
CA THR A 39 1.18 -5.97 6.37
C THR A 39 2.43 -6.76 6.05
N TYR A 40 2.72 -7.83 6.81
CA TYR A 40 3.95 -8.60 6.58
C TYR A 40 3.82 -10.05 7.00
N ASP A 41 4.67 -10.88 6.40
CA ASP A 41 5.03 -12.21 6.86
C ASP A 41 6.56 -12.27 7.11
N ASP A 42 7.16 -13.45 7.15
CA ASP A 42 8.61 -13.59 7.40
C ASP A 42 9.46 -13.01 6.26
N GLN A 43 8.98 -13.03 5.01
CA GLN A 43 9.74 -12.72 3.78
C GLN A 43 9.22 -11.50 3.03
N ASN A 44 8.00 -11.05 3.28
CA ASN A 44 7.27 -10.06 2.51
C ASN A 44 6.73 -8.96 3.40
N ILE A 45 6.61 -7.76 2.82
CA ILE A 45 5.93 -6.62 3.42
C ILE A 45 5.17 -5.86 2.35
N ALA A 46 3.94 -5.46 2.65
CA ALA A 46 3.18 -4.53 1.84
C ALA A 46 2.97 -3.22 2.60
N PHE A 47 3.27 -2.11 1.93
CA PHE A 47 2.95 -0.76 2.38
C PHE A 47 1.72 -0.27 1.62
N GLY A 48 0.72 0.19 2.35
CA GLY A 48 -0.57 0.59 1.82
C GLY A 48 -0.91 2.04 2.13
N GLU A 49 -1.46 2.74 1.14
CA GLU A 49 -2.02 4.08 1.29
C GLU A 49 -3.45 4.10 0.74
N CYS A 50 -4.38 4.77 1.42
CA CYS A 50 -5.77 4.89 1.00
C CYS A 50 -6.16 6.35 0.80
N LYS A 51 -6.67 6.67 -0.39
CA LYS A 51 -7.13 8.01 -0.75
C LYS A 51 -8.63 7.99 -1.06
N TRP A 52 -9.43 8.35 -0.05
CA TRP A 52 -10.89 8.40 -0.16
C TRP A 52 -11.41 9.80 -0.48
N THR A 53 -10.97 10.35 -1.61
CA THR A 53 -11.31 11.72 -2.04
C THR A 53 -11.86 11.72 -3.46
N SER A 54 -12.37 12.86 -3.94
CA SER A 54 -12.75 13.06 -5.35
C SER A 54 -11.54 13.17 -6.31
N LYS A 55 -10.33 13.31 -5.77
CA LYS A 55 -9.10 13.37 -6.58
C LYS A 55 -8.59 11.96 -6.87
N LYS A 56 -8.08 11.77 -8.09
CA LYS A 56 -7.32 10.58 -8.47
C LYS A 56 -6.01 10.50 -7.69
N VAL A 57 -5.52 9.28 -7.51
CA VAL A 57 -4.18 9.02 -6.96
C VAL A 57 -3.15 9.24 -8.07
N SER A 58 -2.11 10.01 -7.77
CA SER A 58 -1.05 10.39 -8.72
C SER A 58 0.26 9.64 -8.48
N ILE A 59 1.22 9.79 -9.40
CA ILE A 59 2.60 9.32 -9.18
C ILE A 59 3.19 9.90 -7.89
N GLY A 60 2.90 11.17 -7.56
CA GLY A 60 3.39 11.79 -6.33
C GLY A 60 2.88 11.13 -5.05
N ASP A 61 1.66 10.59 -5.05
CA ASP A 61 1.16 9.79 -3.93
C ASP A 61 1.95 8.47 -3.79
N TYR A 62 2.27 7.82 -4.91
CA TYR A 62 3.08 6.61 -4.93
C TYR A 62 4.52 6.86 -4.45
N GLU A 63 5.18 7.90 -4.96
CA GLU A 63 6.52 8.31 -4.55
C GLU A 63 6.58 8.64 -3.05
N LYS A 64 5.52 9.25 -2.51
CA LYS A 64 5.42 9.52 -1.08
C LYS A 64 5.39 8.23 -0.26
N LEU A 65 4.64 7.23 -0.71
CA LEU A 65 4.58 5.91 -0.06
C LEU A 65 5.94 5.19 -0.14
N LEU A 66 6.59 5.22 -1.31
CA LEU A 66 7.96 4.70 -1.50
C LEU A 66 8.93 5.33 -0.50
N LEU A 67 8.94 6.66 -0.44
CA LEU A 67 9.80 7.42 0.46
C LEU A 67 9.55 7.04 1.93
N ARG A 68 8.29 7.02 2.36
CA ARG A 68 7.91 6.66 3.73
C ARG A 68 8.30 5.23 4.09
N SER A 69 8.20 4.30 3.14
CA SER A 69 8.64 2.91 3.32
C SER A 69 10.16 2.75 3.51
N ASN A 70 10.95 3.77 3.20
CA ASN A 70 12.40 3.77 3.44
C ASN A 70 12.76 4.28 4.84
N TYR A 71 11.81 4.86 5.56
CA TYR A 71 12.01 5.30 6.94
C TYR A 71 11.72 4.19 7.97
N THR A 72 11.17 3.05 7.53
CA THR A 72 10.87 1.91 8.39
C THR A 72 12.11 1.02 8.53
N ASP A 73 12.38 0.52 9.75
CA ASP A 73 13.48 -0.41 10.04
C ASP A 73 13.12 -1.86 9.64
N ILE A 74 12.91 -2.07 8.34
CA ILE A 74 12.45 -3.37 7.80
C ILE A 74 13.36 -3.76 6.64
N HIS A 75 14.30 -4.65 6.95
CA HIS A 75 15.34 -5.12 6.03
C HIS A 75 15.05 -6.55 5.55
N GLY A 76 15.54 -6.88 4.35
CA GLY A 76 15.51 -8.25 3.81
C GLY A 76 14.14 -8.76 3.34
N LYS A 77 13.06 -7.99 3.48
CA LYS A 77 11.73 -8.36 3.00
C LYS A 77 11.47 -7.84 1.58
N ARG A 78 10.78 -8.64 0.76
CA ARG A 78 10.24 -8.21 -0.52
C ARG A 78 9.15 -7.15 -0.28
N LYS A 79 9.32 -5.95 -0.85
CA LYS A 79 8.41 -4.81 -0.66
C LYS A 79 7.34 -4.73 -1.75
N MET A 80 6.07 -4.80 -1.35
CA MET A 80 4.90 -4.52 -2.18
C MET A 80 4.31 -3.16 -1.82
N TYR A 81 3.66 -2.53 -2.79
CA TYR A 81 3.02 -1.23 -2.64
C TYR A 81 1.58 -1.32 -3.09
N VAL A 82 0.66 -0.85 -2.24
CA VAL A 82 -0.77 -0.94 -2.48
C VAL A 82 -1.39 0.44 -2.36
N LEU A 83 -2.01 0.92 -3.44
CA LEU A 83 -2.73 2.18 -3.44
C LEU A 83 -4.21 1.91 -3.60
N PHE A 84 -5.00 2.37 -2.63
CA PHE A 84 -6.45 2.32 -2.68
C PHE A 84 -6.99 3.69 -3.07
N SER A 85 -7.88 3.75 -4.07
CA SER A 85 -8.47 5.00 -4.52
C SER A 85 -9.97 4.90 -4.73
N LYS A 86 -10.73 5.82 -4.11
CA LYS A 86 -12.16 5.97 -4.39
C LYS A 86 -12.42 6.41 -5.82
N SER A 87 -11.61 7.35 -6.32
CA SER A 87 -11.85 8.03 -7.60
C SER A 87 -10.95 7.52 -8.73
N GLY A 88 -10.23 6.42 -8.50
CA GLY A 88 -9.28 5.83 -9.44
C GLY A 88 -7.91 6.52 -9.48
N PHE A 89 -7.16 6.23 -10.53
CA PHE A 89 -5.74 6.57 -10.68
C PHE A 89 -5.52 7.46 -11.90
N GLU A 90 -4.49 8.30 -11.85
CA GLU A 90 -4.01 9.05 -13.02
C GLU A 90 -3.40 8.10 -14.07
N GLU A 91 -3.46 8.49 -15.35
CA GLU A 91 -3.08 7.62 -16.47
C GLU A 91 -1.59 7.25 -16.48
N ASP A 92 -0.75 8.16 -16.00
CA ASP A 92 0.69 7.97 -15.86
C ASP A 92 1.01 6.93 -14.77
N LEU A 93 0.34 6.99 -13.62
CA LEU A 93 0.47 5.99 -12.57
C LEU A 93 -0.02 4.61 -13.03
N LEU A 94 -1.11 4.54 -13.80
CA LEU A 94 -1.59 3.28 -14.38
C LEU A 94 -0.55 2.61 -15.28
N LYS A 95 0.28 3.40 -15.99
CA LYS A 95 1.38 2.90 -16.82
C LYS A 95 2.58 2.38 -16.01
N MET A 96 2.64 2.68 -14.72
CA MET A 96 3.70 2.20 -13.82
C MET A 96 3.38 0.85 -13.16
N LYS A 97 2.23 0.23 -13.48
CA LYS A 97 1.83 -1.06 -12.90
C LYS A 97 2.93 -2.10 -13.10
N SER A 98 3.24 -2.83 -12.03
CA SER A 98 4.29 -3.85 -11.98
C SER A 98 3.89 -4.97 -11.03
N ASP A 99 4.73 -5.99 -10.92
CA ASP A 99 4.55 -7.09 -9.95
C ASP A 99 4.65 -6.64 -8.49
N THR A 100 5.03 -5.39 -8.23
CA THR A 100 5.20 -4.83 -6.89
C THR A 100 4.27 -3.65 -6.60
N LEU A 101 3.50 -3.19 -7.59
CA LEU A 101 2.56 -2.06 -7.45
C LEU A 101 1.14 -2.52 -7.77
N ILE A 102 0.31 -2.53 -6.73
CA ILE A 102 -1.09 -2.95 -6.77
C ILE A 102 -1.96 -1.70 -6.62
N LEU A 103 -2.88 -1.52 -7.56
CA LEU A 103 -3.82 -0.39 -7.62
C LEU A 103 -5.23 -0.95 -7.47
N LEU A 104 -5.97 -0.50 -6.46
CA LEU A 104 -7.29 -1.03 -6.12
C LEU A 104 -8.34 0.08 -6.01
N THR A 105 -9.44 -0.07 -6.75
CA THR A 105 -10.66 0.71 -6.56
C THR A 105 -11.70 -0.08 -5.73
N PRO A 106 -12.80 0.55 -5.30
CA PRO A 106 -13.91 -0.16 -4.64
C PRO A 106 -14.48 -1.30 -5.51
N GLU A 107 -14.53 -1.11 -6.82
CA GLU A 107 -15.00 -2.13 -7.77
C GLU A 107 -14.03 -3.31 -7.84
N ASP A 108 -12.72 -3.08 -7.80
CA ASP A 108 -11.72 -4.16 -7.72
C ASP A 108 -11.88 -4.96 -6.42
N MET A 109 -12.07 -4.26 -5.30
CA MET A 109 -12.30 -4.88 -4.00
C MET A 109 -13.59 -5.70 -3.97
N ALA A 110 -14.68 -5.19 -4.54
CA ALA A 110 -15.94 -5.93 -4.65
C ALA A 110 -15.74 -7.24 -5.42
N LYS A 111 -15.06 -7.19 -6.58
CA LYS A 111 -14.72 -8.38 -7.37
C LYS A 111 -13.87 -9.38 -6.59
N ILE A 112 -12.84 -8.91 -5.87
CA ILE A 112 -11.96 -9.75 -5.04
C ILE A 112 -12.76 -10.44 -3.92
N MET A 113 -13.77 -9.75 -3.37
CA MET A 113 -14.61 -10.26 -2.30
C MET A 113 -15.80 -11.10 -2.78
N GLY A 114 -16.00 -11.21 -4.11
CA GLY A 114 -17.14 -11.90 -4.72
C GLY A 114 -18.48 -11.19 -4.46
N LEU A 115 -18.47 -9.87 -4.45
CA LEU A 115 -19.63 -8.98 -4.27
C LEU A 115 -20.12 -8.42 -5.61
#